data_AF-L0IYG7-F1
#
_entry.id   AF-L0IYG7-F1
#
_cell.length_a   1.000
_cell.length_b   1.000
_cell.length_c   1.000
_cell.angle_alpha   90.00
_cell.angle_beta   90.00
_cell.angle_gamma   90.00
#
_symmetry.space_group_name_H-M   'P 1'
#
loop_
_entity.id
_entity.type
_entity.pdbx_description
1 polymer ?
#
loop_
_entity_poly.entity_id
_entity_poly.type
_entity_poly.pdbx_seq_one_letter_code
_entity_poly.pdbx_strand_id
1 'polypeptide(L)'
;MIAGEKAPDFTLYDHTGWPRTLSALLSGGPVVLFFFPIASSPICTAQACHFRDLSSEFAKVGAQRVGISTDTVDKQAHFALQRSFDYPLLSDADGVVSDMFGVHRGKLAKLRTAVVAHEAAGRSRHTRRRGLLARLLPVRRTTFVIDTDRTVLKVVSSELRASVHADETLAFLQNIREKHPDKHRRSRGKRERTDDRFSETKSADVPNLVRPYALTRGRTYSGVELALEALVEVPHTTAKPPRWPRNDVRGQILTLCVRSPSVAEIAARLSLPLGVTRVLVGDLVKQGYLRVHATLDDSMTIDERRDLTKRTLEGLRAL
;
A
#
# COMPACT_ATOMS: atom_id res chain seq x y z
N MET A 1 11.13 -12.38 20.59
CA MET A 1 12.06 -11.31 20.21
C MET A 1 12.03 -10.23 21.27
N ILE A 2 13.18 -9.70 21.67
CA ILE A 2 13.31 -8.65 22.69
C ILE A 2 14.15 -7.48 22.19
N ALA A 3 14.19 -6.38 22.95
CA ALA A 3 15.06 -5.25 22.62
C ALA A 3 16.55 -5.68 22.68
N GLY A 4 17.36 -5.11 21.78
CA GLY A 4 18.77 -5.43 21.58
C GLY A 4 19.04 -6.53 20.54
N GLU A 5 18.06 -7.39 20.23
CA GLU A 5 18.20 -8.43 19.21
C GLU A 5 18.18 -7.85 17.78
N LYS A 6 18.80 -8.55 16.83
CA LYS A 6 18.66 -8.25 15.40
C LYS A 6 17.35 -8.84 14.87
N ALA A 7 16.49 -7.99 14.32
CA ALA A 7 15.31 -8.41 13.60
C ALA A 7 15.72 -9.23 12.36
N PRO A 8 15.15 -10.42 12.15
CA PRO A 8 15.41 -11.21 10.96
C PRO A 8 14.84 -10.46 9.75
N ASP A 9 15.53 -10.57 8.63
CA ASP A 9 15.00 -10.02 7.38
C ASP A 9 13.88 -10.93 6.86
N PHE A 10 12.93 -10.34 6.16
CA PHE A 10 11.80 -11.05 5.57
C PHE A 10 11.34 -10.33 4.33
N THR A 11 10.60 -11.03 3.46
CA THR A 11 9.88 -10.43 2.33
C THR A 11 8.42 -10.85 2.39
N LEU A 12 7.52 -9.88 2.46
CA LEU A 12 6.07 -10.10 2.42
C LEU A 12 5.42 -9.21 1.38
N TYR A 13 4.29 -9.62 0.84
CA TYR A 13 3.49 -8.77 -0.04
C TYR A 13 2.70 -7.74 0.79
N ASP A 14 2.74 -6.49 0.36
CA ASP A 14 1.90 -5.44 0.92
C ASP A 14 0.47 -5.48 0.36
N HIS A 15 -0.41 -4.65 0.92
CA HIS A 15 -1.80 -4.44 0.51
C HIS A 15 -1.97 -3.96 -0.94
N THR A 16 -0.88 -3.61 -1.63
CA THR A 16 -0.87 -3.26 -3.05
C THR A 16 -0.28 -4.37 -3.93
N GLY A 17 0.06 -5.53 -3.33
CA GLY A 17 0.63 -6.70 -4.00
C GLY A 17 2.12 -6.58 -4.28
N TRP A 18 2.83 -5.61 -3.68
CA TRP A 18 4.27 -5.45 -3.87
C TRP A 18 5.06 -6.17 -2.77
N PRO A 19 6.14 -6.90 -3.13
CA PRO A 19 7.03 -7.44 -2.12
C PRO A 19 7.74 -6.29 -1.38
N ARG A 20 7.74 -6.37 -0.05
CA ARG A 20 8.45 -5.47 0.86
C ARG A 20 9.41 -6.28 1.68
N THR A 21 10.68 -5.88 1.63
CA THR A 21 11.74 -6.46 2.45
C THR A 21 12.06 -5.54 3.62
N LEU A 22 12.23 -6.08 4.83
CA LEU A 22 12.52 -5.27 6.01
C LEU A 22 13.76 -4.39 5.81
N SER A 23 14.84 -4.95 5.27
CA SER A 23 16.07 -4.18 4.96
C SER A 23 15.82 -3.00 4.00
N ALA A 24 14.92 -3.16 3.03
CA ALA A 24 14.59 -2.08 2.09
C ALA A 24 13.75 -0.99 2.76
N LEU A 25 12.79 -1.35 3.62
CA LEU A 25 12.00 -0.40 4.42
C LEU A 25 12.94 0.43 5.33
N LEU A 26 13.89 -0.22 5.99
CA LEU A 26 14.85 0.41 6.90
C LEU A 26 15.80 1.43 6.23
N SER A 27 15.93 1.41 4.90
CA SER A 27 16.69 2.43 4.16
C SER A 27 16.12 3.85 4.31
N GLY A 28 14.82 3.95 4.60
CA GLY A 28 14.11 5.22 4.80
C GLY A 28 14.16 5.77 6.22
N GLY A 29 14.73 5.01 7.16
CA GLY A 29 14.75 5.32 8.59
C GLY A 29 14.25 4.15 9.45
N PRO A 30 14.14 4.33 10.78
CA PRO A 30 13.61 3.30 11.67
C PRO A 30 12.20 2.87 11.28
N VAL A 31 11.89 1.59 11.47
CA VAL A 31 10.57 1.02 11.18
C VAL A 31 9.84 0.70 12.49
N VAL A 32 8.63 1.19 12.62
CA VAL A 32 7.66 0.81 13.64
C VAL A 32 6.76 -0.27 13.05
N LEU A 33 7.11 -1.53 13.34
CA LEU A 33 6.48 -2.73 12.82
C LEU A 33 5.44 -3.24 13.81
N PHE A 34 4.15 -3.12 13.50
CA PHE A 34 3.07 -3.56 14.39
C PHE A 34 2.32 -4.77 13.83
N PHE A 35 2.22 -5.82 14.65
CA PHE A 35 1.42 -7.00 14.37
C PHE A 35 0.02 -6.84 14.93
N PHE A 36 -0.99 -7.19 14.14
CA PHE A 36 -2.38 -7.20 14.57
C PHE A 36 -3.07 -8.52 14.17
N PRO A 37 -4.05 -9.01 14.95
CA PRO A 37 -4.61 -10.33 14.70
C PRO A 37 -5.50 -10.45 13.46
N ILE A 38 -6.41 -9.49 13.25
CA ILE A 38 -7.42 -9.54 12.17
C ILE A 38 -7.74 -8.13 11.67
N ALA A 39 -7.56 -7.90 10.36
CA ALA A 39 -7.92 -6.69 9.65
C ALA A 39 -9.42 -6.37 9.75
N SER A 40 -9.77 -5.07 9.76
CA SER A 40 -11.15 -4.57 9.87
C SER A 40 -11.92 -4.96 11.15
N SER A 41 -11.27 -5.57 12.14
CA SER A 41 -11.88 -5.78 13.47
C SER A 41 -11.82 -4.49 14.31
N PRO A 42 -12.71 -4.29 15.30
CA PRO A 42 -12.82 -3.01 16.02
C PRO A 42 -11.52 -2.52 16.66
N ILE A 43 -10.82 -3.40 17.40
CA ILE A 43 -9.58 -3.03 18.11
C ILE A 43 -8.43 -2.82 17.11
N CYS A 44 -8.31 -3.66 16.07
CA CYS A 44 -7.29 -3.48 15.04
C CYS A 44 -7.51 -2.21 14.22
N THR A 45 -8.77 -1.89 13.93
CA THR A 45 -9.15 -0.63 13.27
C THR A 45 -8.74 0.56 14.12
N ALA A 46 -9.05 0.55 15.42
CA ALA A 46 -8.62 1.61 16.34
C ALA A 46 -7.09 1.75 16.38
N GLN A 47 -6.36 0.64 16.45
CA GLN A 47 -4.88 0.65 16.46
C GLN A 47 -4.31 1.23 15.16
N ALA A 48 -4.74 0.72 14.01
CA ALA A 48 -4.22 1.12 12.71
C ALA A 48 -4.61 2.58 12.35
N CYS A 49 -5.84 3.00 12.68
CA CYS A 49 -6.23 4.41 12.54
C CYS A 49 -5.38 5.31 13.44
N HIS A 50 -5.08 4.91 14.67
CA HIS A 50 -4.26 5.72 15.56
C HIS A 50 -2.83 5.92 15.01
N PHE A 51 -2.23 4.88 14.43
CA PHE A 51 -0.95 5.02 13.70
C PHE A 51 -1.05 5.96 12.48
N ARG A 52 -2.18 5.94 11.76
CA ARG A 52 -2.43 6.86 10.63
C ARG A 52 -2.53 8.30 11.11
N ASP A 53 -3.28 8.53 12.18
CA ASP A 53 -3.58 9.87 12.70
C ASP A 53 -2.30 10.55 13.25
N LEU A 54 -1.32 9.78 13.73
CA LEU A 54 0.00 10.26 14.16
C LEU A 54 1.06 10.29 13.03
N SER A 55 0.64 10.29 11.76
CA SER A 55 1.55 10.24 10.60
C SER A 55 2.64 11.31 10.61
N SER A 56 2.26 12.56 10.92
CA SER A 56 3.17 13.70 10.87
C SER A 56 4.24 13.63 11.96
N GLU A 57 3.92 13.02 13.09
CA GLU A 57 4.72 12.89 14.28
C GLU A 57 5.77 11.79 14.10
N PHE A 58 5.36 10.65 13.52
CA PHE A 58 6.30 9.62 13.09
C PHE A 58 7.22 10.14 11.97
N ALA A 59 6.70 10.93 11.03
CA ALA A 59 7.52 11.55 10.00
C ALA A 59 8.54 12.54 10.59
N LYS A 60 8.17 13.32 11.62
CA LYS A 60 9.11 14.21 12.33
C LYS A 60 10.29 13.41 12.87
N VAL A 61 10.06 12.29 13.55
CA VAL A 61 11.14 11.43 14.09
C VAL A 61 11.81 10.54 13.04
N GLY A 62 11.42 10.64 11.77
CA GLY A 62 12.02 9.90 10.65
C GLY A 62 11.66 8.41 10.63
N ALA A 63 10.59 8.01 11.32
CA ALA A 63 10.18 6.62 11.43
C ALA A 63 9.03 6.28 10.47
N GLN A 64 9.08 5.06 9.93
CA GLN A 64 8.07 4.52 9.04
C GLN A 64 7.14 3.57 9.82
N ARG A 65 5.85 3.61 9.53
CA ARG A 65 4.85 2.71 10.14
C ARG A 65 4.61 1.55 9.19
N VAL A 66 4.53 0.32 9.70
CA VAL A 66 4.26 -0.87 8.89
C VAL A 66 3.41 -1.84 9.70
N GLY A 67 2.25 -2.23 9.17
CA GLY A 67 1.37 -3.22 9.81
C GLY A 67 1.55 -4.62 9.24
N ILE A 68 1.45 -5.66 10.05
CA ILE A 68 1.44 -7.07 9.61
C ILE A 68 0.27 -7.82 10.25
N SER A 69 -0.42 -8.66 9.47
CA SER A 69 -1.27 -9.73 10.00
C SER A 69 -1.25 -10.95 9.09
N THR A 70 -1.86 -12.04 9.53
CA THR A 70 -2.06 -13.27 8.73
C THR A 70 -3.22 -13.16 7.74
N ASP A 71 -3.79 -11.96 7.55
CA ASP A 71 -4.82 -11.73 6.55
C ASP A 71 -4.21 -11.73 5.14
N THR A 72 -4.97 -12.15 4.14
CA THR A 72 -4.54 -12.15 2.73
C THR A 72 -4.29 -10.74 2.21
N VAL A 73 -3.51 -10.61 1.13
CA VAL A 73 -3.25 -9.35 0.44
C VAL A 73 -4.55 -8.60 0.12
N ASP A 74 -5.57 -9.29 -0.41
CA ASP A 74 -6.85 -8.67 -0.77
C ASP A 74 -7.59 -8.10 0.45
N LYS A 75 -7.53 -8.80 1.59
CA LYS A 75 -8.17 -8.33 2.83
C LYS A 75 -7.42 -7.13 3.42
N GLN A 76 -6.09 -7.13 3.34
CA GLN A 76 -5.28 -5.96 3.69
C GLN A 76 -5.56 -4.77 2.76
N ALA A 77 -5.72 -5.01 1.45
CA ALA A 77 -6.08 -4.00 0.46
C ALA A 77 -7.42 -3.35 0.77
N HIS A 78 -8.44 -4.17 1.06
CA HIS A 78 -9.76 -3.68 1.44
C HIS A 78 -9.70 -2.85 2.73
N PHE A 79 -8.96 -3.32 3.74
CA PHE A 79 -8.83 -2.61 5.01
C PHE A 79 -8.10 -1.27 4.86
N ALA A 80 -7.00 -1.25 4.10
CA ALA A 80 -6.23 -0.05 3.82
C ALA A 80 -7.04 0.99 3.04
N LEU A 81 -7.81 0.55 2.03
CA LEU A 81 -8.69 1.43 1.27
C LEU A 81 -9.81 1.99 2.13
N GLN A 82 -10.49 1.15 2.91
CA GLN A 82 -11.62 1.57 3.75
C GLN A 82 -11.21 2.60 4.81
N ARG A 83 -9.96 2.57 5.25
CA ARG A 83 -9.43 3.44 6.32
C ARG A 83 -8.41 4.46 5.84
N SER A 84 -8.16 4.54 4.54
CA SER A 84 -7.22 5.47 3.91
C SER A 84 -5.84 5.46 4.59
N PHE A 85 -5.25 4.27 4.76
CA PHE A 85 -3.91 4.18 5.36
C PHE A 85 -2.84 4.68 4.39
N ASP A 86 -1.92 5.51 4.90
CA ASP A 86 -0.81 6.12 4.17
C ASP A 86 0.49 5.31 4.28
N TYR A 87 0.41 4.11 4.84
CA TYR A 87 1.53 3.23 5.14
C TYR A 87 1.21 1.77 4.76
N PRO A 88 2.23 0.92 4.53
CA PRO A 88 1.98 -0.45 4.09
C PRO A 88 1.42 -1.34 5.21
N LEU A 89 0.36 -2.07 4.89
CA LEU A 89 -0.03 -3.31 5.57
C LEU A 89 0.51 -4.51 4.79
N LEU A 90 1.14 -5.47 5.47
CA LEU A 90 1.72 -6.67 4.87
C LEU A 90 0.90 -7.92 5.22
N SER A 91 0.84 -8.84 4.26
CA SER A 91 0.18 -10.14 4.40
C SER A 91 1.21 -11.20 4.75
N ASP A 92 1.11 -11.75 5.96
CA ASP A 92 1.85 -12.91 6.45
C ASP A 92 0.94 -14.14 6.46
N ALA A 93 0.36 -14.48 5.30
CA ALA A 93 -0.71 -15.48 5.19
C ALA A 93 -0.33 -16.85 5.80
N ASP A 94 0.95 -17.22 5.72
CA ASP A 94 1.47 -18.48 6.24
C ASP A 94 1.95 -18.39 7.70
N GLY A 95 1.96 -17.19 8.31
CA GLY A 95 2.37 -16.96 9.69
C GLY A 95 3.87 -17.08 9.96
N VAL A 96 4.68 -17.26 8.91
CA VAL A 96 6.13 -17.49 9.02
C VAL A 96 6.84 -16.30 9.68
N VAL A 97 6.49 -15.08 9.28
CA VAL A 97 7.10 -13.87 9.88
C VAL A 97 6.61 -13.70 11.31
N SER A 98 5.34 -13.97 11.58
CA SER A 98 4.78 -13.97 12.94
C SER A 98 5.49 -14.95 13.87
N ASP A 99 5.91 -16.12 13.38
CA ASP A 99 6.74 -17.09 14.11
C ASP A 99 8.18 -16.58 14.32
N MET A 100 8.79 -15.98 13.29
CA MET A 100 10.15 -15.41 13.37
C MET A 100 10.25 -14.32 14.45
N PHE A 101 9.24 -13.45 14.54
CA PHE A 101 9.16 -12.41 15.58
C PHE A 101 8.65 -12.95 16.93
N GLY A 102 8.20 -14.21 16.97
CA GLY A 102 7.70 -14.88 18.16
C GLY A 102 6.37 -14.31 18.65
N VAL A 103 5.55 -13.74 17.76
CA VAL A 103 4.24 -13.17 18.10
C VAL A 103 3.09 -14.15 17.84
N HIS A 104 3.34 -15.21 17.07
CA HIS A 104 2.36 -16.25 16.81
C HIS A 104 2.08 -17.13 18.05
N ARG A 105 0.85 -17.66 18.17
CA ARG A 105 0.32 -18.40 19.34
C ARG A 105 0.28 -19.93 19.15
N GLY A 106 0.97 -20.46 18.13
CA GLY A 106 1.07 -21.89 17.82
C GLY A 106 1.91 -22.72 18.79
N LYS A 107 1.86 -24.07 18.66
CA LYS A 107 2.52 -25.04 19.57
C LYS A 107 4.04 -24.85 19.70
N LEU A 108 4.74 -24.34 18.67
CA LEU A 108 6.18 -24.05 18.72
C LEU A 108 6.56 -22.88 19.66
N ALA A 109 5.63 -21.96 19.94
CA ALA A 109 5.89 -20.84 20.87
C ALA A 109 6.04 -21.32 22.33
N LYS A 110 5.52 -22.51 22.67
CA LYS A 110 5.63 -23.10 24.02
C LYS A 110 7.07 -23.48 24.38
N LEU A 111 7.91 -23.84 23.40
CA LEU A 111 9.31 -24.21 23.67
C LEU A 111 10.17 -22.99 24.04
N ARG A 112 9.94 -21.82 23.42
CA ARG A 112 10.72 -20.60 23.71
C ARG A 112 10.27 -19.88 24.99
N THR A 113 9.02 -20.06 25.40
CA THR A 113 8.46 -19.42 26.61
C THR A 113 8.91 -20.12 27.90
N ALA A 114 9.28 -21.40 27.84
CA ALA A 114 9.72 -22.18 29.00
C ALA A 114 11.02 -21.66 29.64
N VAL A 115 11.80 -20.84 28.93
CA VAL A 115 13.08 -20.29 29.43
C VAL A 115 12.89 -18.96 30.18
N VAL A 116 11.73 -18.29 30.07
CA VAL A 116 11.56 -16.89 30.56
C VAL A 116 10.49 -16.75 31.65
N ALA A 117 9.66 -17.76 31.89
CA ALA A 117 8.61 -17.67 32.90
C ALA A 117 9.06 -18.21 34.27
N HIS A 118 9.99 -17.49 34.91
CA HIS A 118 10.23 -17.64 36.35
C HIS A 118 10.20 -16.30 37.09
N GLU A 119 9.29 -15.39 36.73
CA GLU A 119 8.92 -14.30 37.64
C GLU A 119 7.56 -13.69 37.28
N ALA A 120 6.87 -13.20 38.31
CA ALA A 120 5.55 -12.56 38.30
C ALA A 120 4.32 -13.48 38.27
N ALA A 121 4.13 -14.22 39.38
CA ALA A 121 2.80 -14.61 39.83
C ALA A 121 2.22 -13.53 40.76
N GLY A 122 1.05 -12.98 40.43
CA GLY A 122 0.32 -12.16 41.39
C GLY A 122 -0.90 -11.39 40.88
N ARG A 123 -2.10 -11.99 41.08
CA ARG A 123 -3.44 -11.37 41.34
C ARG A 123 -4.03 -10.46 40.23
N SER A 124 -5.34 -10.31 40.00
CA SER A 124 -6.57 -10.80 40.64
C SER A 124 -7.70 -10.87 39.58
N ARG A 125 -8.79 -11.54 39.95
CA ARG A 125 -9.98 -11.85 39.16
C ARG A 125 -10.93 -10.65 39.09
N HIS A 126 -11.31 -10.20 37.89
CA HIS A 126 -12.69 -9.85 37.48
C HIS A 126 -12.69 -9.33 36.03
N THR A 127 -13.80 -9.51 35.30
CA THR A 127 -14.03 -9.27 33.84
C THR A 127 -13.79 -10.45 32.87
N ARG A 128 -14.23 -11.66 33.24
CA ARG A 128 -14.42 -12.75 32.27
C ARG A 128 -15.77 -12.62 31.57
N ARG A 129 -15.77 -12.13 30.32
CA ARG A 129 -16.68 -12.64 29.25
C ARG A 129 -16.32 -12.14 27.85
N ARG A 130 -15.59 -11.03 27.68
CA ARG A 130 -15.13 -10.54 26.35
C ARG A 130 -13.76 -11.05 25.89
N GLY A 131 -12.90 -11.52 26.79
CA GLY A 131 -11.51 -11.91 26.48
C GLY A 131 -11.30 -13.35 26.00
N LEU A 132 -12.33 -14.19 25.92
CA LEU A 132 -12.17 -15.60 25.56
C LEU A 132 -11.92 -15.77 24.05
N LEU A 133 -12.61 -14.99 23.21
CA LEU A 133 -12.46 -15.01 21.75
C LEU A 133 -11.10 -14.45 21.29
N ALA A 134 -10.59 -13.42 21.96
CA ALA A 134 -9.29 -12.84 21.63
C ALA A 134 -8.13 -13.83 21.83
N ARG A 135 -8.26 -14.85 22.70
CA ARG A 135 -7.23 -15.90 22.93
C ARG A 135 -7.14 -16.93 21.81
N LEU A 136 -8.11 -17.00 20.91
CA LEU A 136 -8.14 -17.97 19.80
C LEU A 136 -7.45 -17.46 18.53
N LEU A 137 -7.06 -16.19 18.48
CA LEU A 137 -6.44 -15.60 17.30
C LEU A 137 -4.95 -15.98 17.21
N PRO A 138 -4.43 -16.25 16.00
CA PRO A 138 -3.11 -16.84 15.80
C PRO A 138 -1.97 -15.90 16.16
N VAL A 139 -2.16 -14.58 16.10
CA VAL A 139 -1.10 -13.58 16.32
C VAL A 139 -1.39 -12.72 17.55
N ARG A 140 -0.36 -12.46 18.36
CA ARG A 140 -0.38 -11.48 19.46
C ARG A 140 -0.25 -10.06 18.92
N ARG A 141 -0.95 -9.12 19.55
CA ARG A 141 -0.81 -7.70 19.21
C ARG A 141 0.47 -7.14 19.83
N THR A 142 1.49 -6.96 19.00
CA THR A 142 2.82 -6.54 19.43
C THR A 142 3.41 -5.56 18.41
N THR A 143 4.07 -4.52 18.89
CA THR A 143 4.77 -3.53 18.06
C THR A 143 6.27 -3.54 18.36
N PHE A 144 7.09 -3.49 17.32
CA PHE A 144 8.55 -3.42 17.39
C PHE A 144 9.02 -2.09 16.80
N VAL A 145 9.94 -1.41 17.48
CA VAL A 145 10.70 -0.30 16.90
C VAL A 145 12.04 -0.88 16.48
N ILE A 146 12.35 -0.82 15.18
CA ILE A 146 13.53 -1.43 14.57
C ILE A 146 14.38 -0.32 13.95
N ASP A 147 15.65 -0.21 14.36
CA ASP A 147 16.59 0.75 13.79
C ASP A 147 17.12 0.27 12.43
N THR A 148 17.72 1.20 11.69
CA THR A 148 18.28 1.03 10.33
C THR A 148 19.28 -0.13 10.21
N ASP A 149 19.93 -0.53 11.30
CA ASP A 149 20.85 -1.66 11.36
C ASP A 149 20.17 -2.99 11.75
N ARG A 150 18.83 -3.03 11.71
CA ARG A 150 17.94 -4.12 12.17
C ARG A 150 17.90 -4.35 13.69
N THR A 151 18.51 -3.50 14.52
CA THR A 151 18.41 -3.65 15.97
C THR A 151 17.00 -3.33 16.45
N VAL A 152 16.39 -4.23 17.22
CA VAL A 152 15.11 -3.95 17.91
C VAL A 152 15.38 -3.01 19.08
N LEU A 153 14.88 -1.79 19.02
CA LEU A 153 15.07 -0.78 20.06
C LEU A 153 14.03 -0.87 21.19
N LYS A 154 12.77 -1.18 20.85
CA LYS A 154 11.66 -1.31 21.80
C LYS A 154 10.64 -2.34 21.31
N VAL A 155 10.04 -3.04 22.26
CA VAL A 155 8.89 -3.92 22.04
C VAL A 155 7.73 -3.45 22.92
N VAL A 156 6.54 -3.28 22.32
CA VAL A 156 5.31 -2.91 23.02
C VAL A 156 4.31 -4.04 22.84
N SER A 157 3.82 -4.61 23.94
CA SER A 157 2.85 -5.71 23.94
C SER A 157 1.60 -5.30 24.70
N SER A 158 0.46 -5.27 24.02
CA SER A 158 -0.84 -4.95 24.62
C SER A 158 -1.95 -5.51 23.73
N GLU A 159 -2.78 -6.39 24.27
CA GLU A 159 -3.82 -7.07 23.49
C GLU A 159 -5.09 -6.23 23.32
N LEU A 160 -5.41 -5.41 24.33
CA LEU A 160 -6.69 -4.71 24.43
C LEU A 160 -6.57 -3.19 24.27
N ARG A 161 -5.42 -2.60 24.61
CA ARG A 161 -5.20 -1.16 24.54
C ARG A 161 -4.54 -0.83 23.21
N ALA A 162 -5.35 -0.44 22.23
CA ALA A 162 -4.91 -0.12 20.88
C ALA A 162 -3.99 1.10 20.82
N SER A 163 -4.33 2.19 21.53
CA SER A 163 -3.59 3.46 21.47
C SER A 163 -2.15 3.36 21.96
N VAL A 164 -1.94 2.56 23.01
CA VAL A 164 -0.64 2.32 23.67
C VAL A 164 0.47 1.98 22.67
N HIS A 165 0.15 1.27 21.59
CA HIS A 165 1.14 0.88 20.59
C HIS A 165 1.75 2.07 19.85
N ALA A 166 0.95 3.05 19.44
CA ALA A 166 1.48 4.22 18.74
C ALA A 166 2.07 5.24 19.72
N ASP A 167 1.39 5.48 20.85
CA ASP A 167 1.79 6.48 21.84
C ASP A 167 3.17 6.16 22.45
N GLU A 168 3.36 4.92 22.94
CA GLU A 168 4.62 4.55 23.57
C GLU A 168 5.78 4.47 22.59
N THR A 169 5.52 4.07 21.34
CA THR A 169 6.57 3.97 20.33
C THR A 169 7.01 5.35 19.85
N LEU A 170 6.06 6.26 19.65
CA LEU A 170 6.35 7.64 19.31
C LEU A 170 7.12 8.35 20.43
N ALA A 171 6.65 8.26 21.68
CA ALA A 171 7.32 8.87 22.83
C ALA A 171 8.76 8.34 23.00
N PHE A 172 8.97 7.04 22.79
CA PHE A 172 10.30 6.44 22.82
C PHE A 172 11.22 6.99 21.73
N LEU A 173 10.73 7.12 20.49
CA LEU A 173 11.51 7.66 19.37
C LEU A 173 11.85 9.14 19.55
N GLN A 174 10.93 9.93 20.10
CA GLN A 174 11.18 11.34 20.46
C GLN A 174 12.32 11.44 21.48
N ASN A 175 12.26 10.64 22.56
CA ASN A 175 13.30 10.60 23.59
C ASN A 175 14.68 10.19 23.05
N ILE A 176 14.75 9.21 22.14
CA ILE A 176 16.03 8.81 21.52
C ILE A 176 16.62 9.95 20.72
N ARG A 177 15.79 10.64 19.93
CA ARG A 177 16.25 11.73 19.06
C ARG A 177 16.78 12.91 19.87
N GLU A 178 16.14 13.24 20.98
CA GLU A 178 16.60 14.29 21.89
C GLU A 178 17.95 13.94 22.52
N LYS A 179 18.15 12.68 22.91
CA LYS A 179 19.41 12.23 23.55
C LYS A 179 20.57 12.03 22.57
N HIS A 180 20.29 11.80 21.29
CA HIS A 180 21.32 11.49 20.27
C HIS A 180 21.10 12.23 18.93
N PRO A 181 21.24 13.56 18.89
CA PRO A 181 20.98 14.36 17.68
C PRO A 181 21.93 14.04 16.51
N ASP A 182 23.17 13.60 16.78
CA ASP A 182 24.21 13.41 15.76
C ASP A 182 24.14 12.07 15.01
N LYS A 183 23.50 11.03 15.59
CA LYS A 183 23.49 9.68 15.00
C LYS A 183 22.63 9.59 13.74
N HIS A 184 21.59 10.43 13.62
CA HIS A 184 20.67 10.47 12.47
C HIS A 184 21.03 11.50 11.40
N ARG A 185 22.03 12.38 11.62
CA ARG A 185 22.48 13.34 10.60
C ARG A 185 23.35 12.70 9.51
N ARG A 186 24.03 11.59 9.84
CA ARG A 186 24.99 10.91 8.94
C ARG A 186 24.36 10.17 7.75
N SER A 187 23.08 9.80 7.81
CA SER A 187 22.37 9.15 6.69
C SER A 187 21.76 10.13 5.68
N ARG A 188 21.81 11.44 5.94
CA ARG A 188 21.24 12.49 5.07
C ARG A 188 22.26 13.13 4.11
N GLY A 189 23.54 12.77 4.22
CA GLY A 189 24.67 13.46 3.58
C GLY A 189 25.08 12.98 2.18
N LYS A 190 24.37 12.04 1.54
CA LYS A 190 24.73 11.56 0.19
C LYS A 190 23.54 11.61 -0.77
N ARG A 191 23.01 12.81 -1.01
CA ARG A 191 22.29 13.13 -2.26
C ARG A 191 22.78 14.48 -2.74
N GLU A 192 23.52 14.40 -3.84
CA GLU A 192 24.21 15.47 -4.53
C GLU A 192 23.21 16.45 -5.13
N ARG A 193 23.51 17.74 -4.97
CA ARG A 193 22.81 18.86 -5.59
C ARG A 193 23.05 18.82 -7.09
N THR A 194 21.98 18.77 -7.87
CA THR A 194 21.93 19.47 -9.15
C THR A 194 20.67 20.31 -9.14
N ASP A 195 20.89 21.63 -9.22
CA ASP A 195 19.89 22.64 -9.51
C ASP A 195 19.03 22.20 -10.71
N ASP A 196 17.72 22.37 -10.61
CA ASP A 196 17.05 23.12 -11.67
C ASP A 196 15.78 23.81 -11.17
N ARG A 197 15.73 25.08 -11.54
CA ARG A 197 14.73 26.09 -11.26
C ARG A 197 13.44 25.76 -11.99
N PHE A 198 12.35 25.50 -11.29
CA PHE A 198 11.01 25.92 -11.72
C PHE A 198 10.12 26.11 -10.47
N SER A 199 9.85 27.38 -10.18
CA SER A 199 8.87 27.84 -9.22
C SER A 199 7.50 27.83 -9.91
N GLU A 200 6.61 26.94 -9.50
CA GLU A 200 5.19 27.02 -9.85
C GLU A 200 4.33 26.93 -8.59
N THR A 201 3.63 28.02 -8.34
CA THR A 201 2.56 28.19 -7.35
C THR A 201 1.50 27.12 -7.55
N LYS A 202 1.30 26.21 -6.58
CA LYS A 202 0.21 25.23 -6.63
C LYS A 202 -0.96 25.62 -5.74
N SER A 203 -2.03 26.05 -6.40
CA SER A 203 -3.40 26.11 -5.91
C SER A 203 -3.91 24.71 -5.55
N ALA A 204 -4.86 24.68 -4.62
CA ALA A 204 -5.47 23.50 -4.03
C ALA A 204 -6.40 22.77 -5.02
N ASP A 205 -6.01 21.55 -5.39
CA ASP A 205 -6.94 20.44 -5.64
C ASP A 205 -6.16 19.15 -5.38
N VAL A 206 -6.64 18.29 -4.47
CA VAL A 206 -5.90 17.09 -4.04
C VAL A 206 -6.31 15.94 -4.97
N PRO A 207 -5.45 15.47 -5.90
CA PRO A 207 -5.79 14.33 -6.71
C PRO A 207 -5.80 13.08 -5.83
N ASN A 208 -6.78 12.20 -6.02
CA ASN A 208 -6.79 10.85 -5.44
C ASN A 208 -5.59 10.08 -5.99
N LEU A 209 -4.46 10.15 -5.27
CA LEU A 209 -3.14 9.71 -5.71
C LEU A 209 -3.01 8.18 -5.59
N VAL A 210 -3.78 7.45 -6.38
CA VAL A 210 -3.42 6.07 -6.70
C VAL A 210 -2.08 6.13 -7.43
N ARG A 211 -1.04 5.52 -6.86
CA ARG A 211 0.30 5.56 -7.46
C ARG A 211 0.23 5.09 -8.91
N PRO A 212 0.94 5.74 -9.86
CA PRO A 212 0.83 5.57 -11.31
C PRO A 212 0.89 4.16 -11.92
N TYR A 213 0.91 3.05 -11.20
CA TYR A 213 0.92 1.68 -11.74
C TYR A 213 0.25 0.66 -10.81
N ALA A 214 -0.42 1.10 -9.74
CA ALA A 214 -1.13 0.21 -8.82
C ALA A 214 -2.32 -0.49 -9.53
N LEU A 215 -3.03 0.24 -10.39
CA LEU A 215 -4.16 -0.29 -11.17
C LEU A 215 -3.75 -1.38 -12.17
N THR A 216 -2.50 -1.35 -12.63
CA THR A 216 -1.97 -2.33 -13.60
C THR A 216 -1.21 -3.48 -12.96
N ARG A 217 -1.08 -3.48 -11.62
CA ARG A 217 -0.19 -4.38 -10.87
C ARG A 217 1.25 -4.30 -11.35
N GLY A 218 1.73 -3.09 -11.68
CA GLY A 218 3.10 -2.86 -12.13
C GLY A 218 3.36 -3.19 -13.61
N ARG A 219 2.37 -3.70 -14.35
CA ARG A 219 2.51 -3.87 -15.80
C ARG A 219 2.60 -2.49 -16.46
N THR A 220 3.60 -2.33 -17.33
CA THR A 220 3.82 -1.14 -18.16
C THR A 220 3.48 -1.39 -19.62
N TYR A 221 3.25 -2.65 -20.00
CA TYR A 221 2.86 -3.05 -21.34
C TYR A 221 1.55 -3.85 -21.30
N SER A 222 0.73 -3.60 -22.33
CA SER A 222 -0.43 -4.41 -22.63
C SER A 222 -0.02 -5.41 -23.72
N GLY A 223 -0.57 -6.62 -23.70
CA GLY A 223 -0.34 -7.59 -24.80
C GLY A 223 -1.20 -7.30 -26.03
N VAL A 224 -1.80 -6.12 -26.11
CA VAL A 224 -2.46 -5.53 -27.28
C VAL A 224 -1.68 -4.25 -27.60
N GLU A 225 -1.24 -4.11 -28.85
CA GLU A 225 -0.60 -2.89 -29.29
C GLU A 225 -1.66 -1.79 -29.45
N LEU A 226 -1.59 -0.79 -28.57
CA LEU A 226 -2.52 0.34 -28.55
C LEU A 226 -1.72 1.61 -28.78
N ALA A 227 -1.90 2.22 -29.94
CA ALA A 227 -1.40 3.55 -30.21
C ALA A 227 -2.22 4.62 -29.46
N LEU A 228 -1.73 5.86 -29.37
CA LEU A 228 -2.35 6.89 -28.52
C LEU A 228 -3.64 7.44 -29.14
N GLU A 229 -3.64 7.56 -30.46
CA GLU A 229 -4.75 7.95 -31.32
C GLU A 229 -5.74 6.80 -31.58
N ALA A 230 -5.45 5.60 -31.04
CA ALA A 230 -6.29 4.44 -31.28
C ALA A 230 -7.69 4.64 -30.72
N LEU A 231 -8.71 4.53 -31.57
CA LEU A 231 -10.10 4.70 -31.17
C LEU A 231 -10.63 3.43 -30.52
N VAL A 232 -11.24 3.62 -29.36
CA VAL A 232 -11.72 2.51 -28.51
C VAL A 232 -13.21 2.64 -28.32
N GLU A 233 -13.94 1.58 -28.63
CA GLU A 233 -15.39 1.56 -28.51
C GLU A 233 -15.90 0.33 -27.74
N VAL A 234 -17.14 0.42 -27.26
CA VAL A 234 -17.84 -0.72 -26.67
C VAL A 234 -18.49 -1.51 -27.81
N PRO A 235 -18.07 -2.76 -28.09
CA PRO A 235 -18.68 -3.56 -29.14
C PRO A 235 -20.14 -3.85 -28.82
N HIS A 236 -20.97 -4.01 -29.85
CA HIS A 236 -22.33 -4.54 -29.74
C HIS A 236 -22.28 -6.04 -29.37
N THR A 237 -21.86 -6.35 -28.15
CA THR A 237 -21.75 -7.70 -27.61
C THR A 237 -22.78 -7.94 -26.51
N THR A 238 -23.22 -9.19 -26.34
CA THR A 238 -24.16 -9.62 -25.29
C THR A 238 -23.48 -9.87 -23.94
N ALA A 239 -22.15 -9.85 -23.88
CA ALA A 239 -21.39 -10.04 -22.65
C ALA A 239 -21.51 -8.83 -21.73
N LYS A 240 -22.31 -8.95 -20.67
CA LYS A 240 -22.41 -7.90 -19.64
C LYS A 240 -21.11 -7.85 -18.82
N PRO A 241 -20.51 -6.66 -18.62
CA PRO A 241 -19.39 -6.54 -17.71
C PRO A 241 -19.81 -6.94 -16.28
N PRO A 242 -18.89 -7.50 -15.48
CA PRO A 242 -19.17 -7.76 -14.07
C PRO A 242 -19.54 -6.47 -13.36
N ARG A 243 -20.38 -6.55 -12.34
CA ARG A 243 -20.75 -5.39 -11.51
C ARG A 243 -19.53 -4.93 -10.71
N TRP A 244 -18.78 -3.99 -11.27
CA TRP A 244 -17.73 -3.29 -10.53
C TRP A 244 -18.33 -2.31 -9.52
N PRO A 245 -17.62 -2.02 -8.42
CA PRO A 245 -18.02 -1.00 -7.46
C PRO A 245 -18.23 0.36 -8.14
N ARG A 246 -19.09 1.20 -7.54
CA ARG A 246 -19.24 2.60 -7.97
C ARG A 246 -17.86 3.27 -7.88
N ASN A 247 -17.46 3.93 -8.96
CA ASN A 247 -16.16 4.60 -9.18
C ASN A 247 -14.97 3.69 -9.55
N ASP A 248 -15.17 2.42 -9.91
CA ASP A 248 -14.10 1.62 -10.51
C ASP A 248 -13.64 2.21 -11.84
N VAL A 249 -12.33 2.38 -12.01
CA VAL A 249 -11.71 2.96 -13.22
C VAL A 249 -12.11 2.20 -14.49
N ARG A 250 -12.27 0.86 -14.43
CA ARG A 250 -12.69 0.06 -15.59
C ARG A 250 -14.11 0.41 -16.04
N GLY A 251 -15.02 0.60 -15.09
CA GLY A 251 -16.38 1.03 -15.36
C GLY A 251 -16.43 2.45 -15.95
N GLN A 252 -15.58 3.35 -15.45
CA GLN A 252 -15.46 4.71 -16.00
C GLN A 252 -14.93 4.71 -17.44
N ILE A 253 -13.93 3.86 -17.75
CA ILE A 253 -13.43 3.67 -19.11
C ILE A 253 -14.56 3.21 -20.04
N LEU A 254 -15.35 2.20 -19.66
CA LEU A 254 -16.48 1.74 -20.49
C LEU A 254 -17.50 2.85 -20.77
N THR A 255 -17.84 3.65 -19.76
CA THR A 255 -18.77 4.79 -19.91
C THR A 255 -18.22 5.82 -20.89
N LEU A 256 -16.92 6.12 -20.83
CA LEU A 256 -16.27 7.05 -21.78
C LEU A 256 -16.25 6.48 -23.21
N CYS A 257 -16.07 5.17 -23.36
CA CYS A 257 -15.95 4.50 -24.65
C CYS A 257 -17.25 4.47 -25.47
N VAL A 258 -18.39 4.91 -24.90
CA VAL A 258 -19.65 5.09 -25.65
C VAL A 258 -19.52 6.11 -26.77
N ARG A 259 -18.62 7.10 -26.64
CA ARG A 259 -18.37 8.13 -27.67
C ARG A 259 -17.14 7.84 -28.55
N SER A 260 -16.63 6.61 -28.52
CA SER A 260 -15.43 6.17 -29.24
C SER A 260 -14.23 7.15 -29.14
N PRO A 261 -13.77 7.48 -27.92
CA PRO A 261 -12.59 8.33 -27.71
C PRO A 261 -11.29 7.57 -28.05
N SER A 262 -10.23 8.34 -28.25
CA SER A 262 -8.85 7.83 -28.33
C SER A 262 -8.31 7.41 -26.95
N VAL A 263 -7.26 6.57 -26.93
CA VAL A 263 -6.53 6.21 -25.70
C VAL A 263 -5.98 7.44 -24.97
N ALA A 264 -5.51 8.44 -25.72
CA ALA A 264 -5.04 9.71 -25.17
C ALA A 264 -6.15 10.48 -24.44
N GLU A 265 -7.35 10.58 -25.05
CA GLU A 265 -8.50 11.23 -24.41
C GLU A 265 -8.97 10.52 -23.15
N ILE A 266 -8.96 9.17 -23.14
CA ILE A 266 -9.31 8.40 -21.95
C ILE A 266 -8.33 8.69 -20.81
N ALA A 267 -7.03 8.74 -21.10
CA ALA A 267 -6.00 9.04 -20.11
C ALA A 267 -6.17 10.44 -19.53
N ALA A 268 -6.42 11.44 -20.39
CA ALA A 268 -6.59 12.82 -19.98
C ALA A 268 -7.88 13.02 -19.15
N ARG A 269 -9.02 12.47 -19.58
CA ARG A 269 -10.30 12.60 -18.85
C ARG A 269 -10.31 11.94 -17.48
N LEU A 270 -9.58 10.85 -17.33
CA LEU A 270 -9.50 10.11 -16.06
C LEU A 270 -8.28 10.52 -15.22
N SER A 271 -7.49 11.48 -15.68
CA SER A 271 -6.22 11.89 -15.05
C SER A 271 -5.30 10.70 -14.75
N LEU A 272 -5.26 9.73 -15.68
CA LEU A 272 -4.46 8.52 -15.56
C LEU A 272 -3.15 8.63 -16.35
N PRO A 273 -2.04 8.09 -15.84
CA PRO A 273 -0.81 7.96 -16.62
C PRO A 273 -1.04 7.14 -17.90
N LEU A 274 -0.44 7.55 -19.02
CA LEU A 274 -0.64 6.91 -20.33
C LEU A 274 -0.35 5.40 -20.31
N GLY A 275 0.71 4.97 -19.62
CA GLY A 275 1.03 3.54 -19.47
C GLY A 275 -0.05 2.75 -18.74
N VAL A 276 -0.70 3.36 -17.74
CA VAL A 276 -1.83 2.75 -17.02
C VAL A 276 -3.02 2.59 -17.93
N THR A 277 -3.38 3.66 -18.63
CA THR A 277 -4.51 3.66 -19.55
C THR A 277 -4.34 2.60 -20.62
N ARG A 278 -3.16 2.49 -21.24
CA ARG A 278 -2.86 1.46 -22.25
C ARG A 278 -3.03 0.04 -21.69
N VAL A 279 -2.59 -0.23 -20.47
CA VAL A 279 -2.74 -1.56 -19.86
C VAL A 279 -4.19 -1.86 -19.53
N LEU A 280 -4.91 -0.92 -18.91
CA LEU A 280 -6.30 -1.14 -18.52
C LEU A 280 -7.22 -1.28 -19.73
N VAL A 281 -7.05 -0.45 -20.76
CA VAL A 281 -7.77 -0.57 -22.03
C VAL A 281 -7.42 -1.89 -22.71
N GLY A 282 -6.14 -2.27 -22.77
CA GLY A 282 -5.71 -3.55 -23.35
C GLY A 282 -6.30 -4.77 -22.66
N ASP A 283 -6.41 -4.75 -21.33
CA ASP A 283 -7.07 -5.83 -20.57
C ASP A 283 -8.56 -5.93 -20.90
N LEU A 284 -9.27 -4.80 -21.00
CA LEU A 284 -10.68 -4.75 -21.36
C LEU A 284 -10.93 -5.20 -22.80
N VAL A 285 -10.00 -4.90 -23.72
CA VAL A 285 -10.02 -5.42 -25.09
C VAL A 285 -9.84 -6.93 -25.10
N LYS A 286 -8.84 -7.46 -24.37
CA LYS A 286 -8.63 -8.92 -24.24
C LYS A 286 -9.82 -9.66 -23.64
N GLN A 287 -10.53 -9.01 -22.72
CA GLN A 287 -11.74 -9.56 -22.11
C GLN A 287 -12.99 -9.42 -22.99
N GLY A 288 -12.88 -8.75 -24.14
CA GLY A 288 -13.98 -8.56 -25.09
C GLY A 288 -14.98 -7.47 -24.69
N TYR A 289 -14.67 -6.66 -23.68
CA TYR A 289 -15.51 -5.53 -23.25
C TYR A 289 -15.31 -4.28 -24.10
N LEU A 290 -14.17 -4.17 -24.77
CA LEU A 290 -13.83 -3.08 -25.68
C LEU A 290 -13.31 -3.66 -27.00
N ARG A 291 -13.41 -2.86 -28.05
CA ARG A 291 -12.79 -3.13 -29.36
C ARG A 291 -11.98 -1.92 -29.79
N VAL A 292 -10.85 -2.18 -30.43
CA VAL A 292 -10.03 -1.16 -31.09
C VAL A 292 -10.49 -1.05 -32.52
N HIS A 293 -10.89 0.14 -32.96
CA HIS A 293 -11.51 0.32 -34.27
C HIS A 293 -10.57 0.91 -35.32
N ALA A 294 -9.62 1.75 -34.88
CA ALA A 294 -8.60 2.34 -35.74
C ALA A 294 -7.26 2.38 -34.99
N THR A 295 -6.21 1.89 -35.61
CA THR A 295 -4.81 2.05 -35.20
C THR A 295 -4.04 2.52 -36.43
N LEU A 296 -3.05 3.40 -36.26
CA LEU A 296 -2.11 3.66 -37.36
C LEU A 296 -1.50 2.34 -37.81
N ASP A 297 -1.73 1.95 -39.07
CA ASP A 297 -1.10 0.80 -39.70
C ASP A 297 -0.34 1.22 -40.97
N ASP A 298 0.53 0.34 -41.45
CA ASP A 298 1.41 0.61 -42.60
C ASP A 298 0.67 0.63 -43.95
N SER A 299 -0.62 0.30 -43.97
CA SER A 299 -1.47 0.38 -45.16
C SER A 299 -2.20 1.72 -45.30
N MET A 300 -2.27 2.52 -44.23
CA MET A 300 -2.92 3.84 -44.24
C MET A 300 -2.15 4.89 -45.04
N THR A 301 -2.88 5.66 -45.83
CA THR A 301 -2.38 6.84 -46.55
C THR A 301 -2.01 7.98 -45.59
N ILE A 302 -1.15 8.89 -46.05
CA ILE A 302 -0.71 10.06 -45.24
C ILE A 302 -1.89 10.90 -44.78
N ASP A 303 -2.93 11.05 -45.61
CA ASP A 303 -4.11 11.84 -45.29
C ASP A 303 -4.98 11.17 -44.22
N GLU A 304 -5.17 9.85 -44.29
CA GLU A 304 -5.87 9.08 -43.23
C GLU A 304 -5.15 9.17 -41.88
N ARG A 305 -3.82 9.07 -41.89
CA ARG A 305 -2.99 9.25 -40.68
C ARG A 305 -3.15 10.65 -40.09
N ARG A 306 -3.18 11.67 -40.96
CA ARG A 306 -3.36 13.07 -40.57
C ARG A 306 -4.75 13.32 -39.99
N ASP A 307 -5.79 12.74 -40.57
CA ASP A 307 -7.17 12.93 -40.10
C ASP A 307 -7.41 12.25 -38.75
N LEU A 308 -6.84 11.05 -38.53
CA LEU A 308 -6.87 10.37 -37.23
C LEU A 308 -6.16 11.20 -36.13
N THR A 309 -5.02 11.79 -36.47
CA THR A 309 -4.27 12.66 -35.56
C THR A 309 -5.03 13.96 -35.26
N LYS A 310 -5.61 14.61 -36.27
CA LYS A 310 -6.43 15.83 -36.11
C LYS A 310 -7.62 15.58 -35.19
N ARG A 311 -8.36 14.49 -35.42
CA ARG A 311 -9.49 14.11 -34.55
C ARG A 311 -9.05 13.93 -33.10
N THR A 312 -7.92 13.25 -32.87
CA THR A 312 -7.38 13.06 -31.52
C THR A 312 -7.05 14.39 -30.85
N LEU A 313 -6.43 15.32 -31.60
CA LEU A 313 -6.12 16.66 -31.09
C LEU A 313 -7.37 17.48 -30.79
N GLU A 314 -8.41 17.41 -31.63
CA GLU A 314 -9.69 18.05 -31.39
C GLU A 314 -10.36 17.51 -30.12
N GLY A 315 -10.35 16.18 -29.94
CA GLY A 315 -10.87 15.53 -28.75
C GLY A 315 -10.15 15.92 -27.45
N LEU A 316 -8.82 16.07 -27.50
CA LEU A 316 -8.00 16.54 -26.37
C LEU A 316 -8.20 18.03 -26.08
N ARG A 317 -8.46 18.87 -27.09
CA ARG A 317 -8.73 20.31 -26.92
C ARG A 317 -10.12 20.59 -26.37
N ALA A 318 -11.05 19.65 -26.49
CA ALA A 318 -12.42 19.76 -25.99
C ALA A 318 -12.57 19.31 -24.51
N LEU A 319 -11.46 19.11 -23.80
CA LEU A 319 -11.41 18.75 -22.37
C LEU A 319 -11.36 20.00 -21.49
#